data_AF-A0A1I1RQT0-F1
#
_entry.id   AF-A0A1I1RQT0-F1
#
_cell.length_a   1.000
_cell.length_b   1.000
_cell.length_c   1.000
_cell.angle_alpha   90.00
_cell.angle_beta   90.00
_cell.angle_gamma   90.00
#
_symmetry.space_group_name_H-M   'P 1'
#
loop_
_entity.id
_entity.type
_entity.pdbx_description
1 polymer ?
#
loop_
_entity_poly.entity_id
_entity_poly.type
_entity_poly.pdbx_seq_one_letter_code
_entity_poly.pdbx_strand_id
1 'polypeptide(L)'
;MLINEEQNETINFHLQLLSRTIDMNRFPFTKLVIEKNITKSDYEKLFNMLNELERQYKKQKEEGFLDFSSLLVQFAGMLNERFEPTTLVYALKKEGYYPSLMSEFIKILES
;
A
#
# COMPACT_ATOMS: atom_id res chain seq x y z
N MET A 1 19.00 -9.26 -27.64
CA MET A 1 17.99 -9.17 -26.56
C MET A 1 18.49 -8.38 -25.34
N LEU A 2 19.78 -8.06 -25.22
CA LEU A 2 20.39 -7.37 -24.07
C LEU A 2 20.14 -5.83 -23.99
N ILE A 3 19.90 -5.17 -25.13
CA ILE A 3 19.75 -3.69 -25.19
C ILE A 3 18.55 -3.20 -24.35
N ASN A 4 17.49 -4.00 -24.25
CA ASN A 4 16.30 -3.63 -23.51
C ASN A 4 16.49 -3.71 -21.98
N GLU A 5 17.38 -4.57 -21.49
CA GLU A 5 17.63 -4.72 -20.05
C GLU A 5 18.44 -3.53 -19.50
N GLU A 6 19.53 -3.16 -20.17
CA GLU A 6 20.36 -2.02 -19.78
C GLU A 6 19.59 -0.68 -19.84
N GLN A 7 18.73 -0.51 -20.85
CA GLN A 7 17.84 0.65 -20.93
C GLN A 7 16.82 0.68 -19.79
N ASN A 8 16.20 -0.46 -19.46
CA ASN A 8 15.25 -0.56 -18.36
C ASN A 8 15.91 -0.30 -17.00
N GLU A 9 17.12 -0.83 -16.78
CA GLU A 9 17.91 -0.57 -15.57
C GLU A 9 18.24 0.92 -15.44
N THR A 10 18.64 1.56 -16.54
CA THR A 10 18.93 3.00 -16.57
C THR A 10 17.69 3.83 -16.23
N ILE A 11 16.53 3.49 -16.80
CA ILE A 11 15.25 4.16 -16.49
C ILE A 11 14.90 3.98 -15.01
N ASN A 12 15.02 2.77 -14.48
CA ASN A 12 14.72 2.49 -13.09
C ASN A 12 15.65 3.29 -12.15
N PHE A 13 16.94 3.34 -12.46
CA PHE A 13 17.91 4.15 -11.73
C PHE A 13 17.54 5.64 -11.74
N HIS A 14 17.19 6.21 -12.89
CA HIS A 14 16.75 7.60 -12.99
C HIS A 14 15.47 7.87 -12.19
N LEU A 15 14.49 6.96 -12.21
CA LEU A 15 13.26 7.09 -11.41
C LEU A 15 13.56 7.07 -9.91
N GLN A 16 14.49 6.22 -9.46
CA GLN A 16 14.94 6.19 -8.07
C GLN A 16 15.73 7.44 -7.67
N LEU A 17 16.47 8.07 -8.58
CA LEU A 17 17.10 9.36 -8.32
C LEU A 17 16.05 10.46 -8.18
N LEU A 18 15.05 10.50 -9.07
CA LEU A 18 13.96 11.47 -9.01
C LEU A 18 13.12 11.34 -7.74
N SER A 19 12.85 10.12 -7.27
CA SER A 19 12.13 9.93 -6.00
C SER A 19 12.90 10.44 -4.77
N ARG A 20 14.21 10.63 -4.86
CA ARG A 20 15.03 11.20 -3.78
C ARG A 20 15.10 12.72 -3.81
N THR A 21 14.78 13.35 -4.94
CA THR A 21 14.84 14.82 -5.10
C THR A 21 13.52 15.52 -4.84
N ILE A 22 12.39 14.82 -5.06
CA ILE A 22 11.05 15.29 -4.72
C ILE A 22 10.86 15.17 -3.19
N ASP A 23 10.06 16.07 -2.58
CA ASP A 23 9.60 15.92 -1.18
C ASP A 23 8.59 14.77 -1.06
N MET A 24 9.08 13.55 -1.25
CA MET A 24 8.30 12.31 -1.21
C MET A 24 7.82 11.97 0.20
N ASN A 25 8.18 12.76 1.22
CA ASN A 25 7.59 12.62 2.54
C ASN A 25 6.08 12.93 2.51
N ARG A 26 5.61 13.68 1.51
CA ARG A 26 4.17 13.89 1.24
C ARG A 26 3.51 12.68 0.57
N PHE A 27 4.29 11.84 -0.11
CA PHE A 27 3.83 10.68 -0.88
C PHE A 27 4.59 9.41 -0.46
N PRO A 28 4.45 8.95 0.80
CA PRO A 28 5.17 7.79 1.32
C PRO A 28 4.81 6.45 0.65
N PHE A 29 3.57 6.25 0.20
CA PHE A 29 3.15 5.03 -0.50
C PHE A 29 3.72 5.01 -1.91
N THR A 30 3.60 6.12 -2.65
CA THR A 30 4.22 6.28 -3.97
C THR A 30 5.72 6.08 -3.89
N LYS A 31 6.37 6.63 -2.85
CA LYS A 31 7.80 6.39 -2.58
C LYS A 31 8.10 4.90 -2.41
N LEU A 32 7.31 4.21 -1.59
CA LEU A 32 7.48 2.79 -1.32
C LEU A 32 7.34 1.95 -2.59
N VAL A 33 6.36 2.26 -3.44
CA VAL A 33 6.14 1.61 -4.74
C VAL A 33 7.40 1.69 -5.62
N ILE A 34 8.01 2.88 -5.71
CA ILE A 34 9.23 3.11 -6.50
C ILE A 34 10.44 2.39 -5.87
N GLU A 35 10.70 2.62 -4.58
CA GLU A 35 11.91 2.11 -3.89
C GLU A 35 11.93 0.58 -3.78
N LYS A 36 10.76 -0.06 -3.67
CA LYS A 36 10.65 -1.53 -3.59
C LYS A 36 10.50 -2.20 -4.96
N ASN A 37 10.55 -1.41 -6.04
CA ASN A 37 10.33 -1.85 -7.43
C ASN A 37 9.04 -2.69 -7.54
N ILE A 38 7.95 -2.17 -6.97
CA ILE A 38 6.66 -2.85 -7.01
C ILE A 38 6.19 -2.92 -8.46
N THR A 39 5.88 -4.12 -8.91
CA THR A 39 5.41 -4.33 -10.28
C THR A 39 3.99 -3.80 -10.44
N LYS A 40 3.59 -3.48 -11.67
CA LYS A 40 2.20 -3.11 -11.97
C LYS A 40 1.22 -4.19 -11.50
N SER A 41 1.55 -5.47 -11.68
CA SER A 41 0.71 -6.58 -11.25
C SER A 41 0.54 -6.61 -9.72
N ASP A 42 1.61 -6.41 -8.95
CA ASP A 42 1.53 -6.38 -7.49
C ASP A 42 0.78 -5.15 -6.98
N TYR A 43 0.96 -4.01 -7.63
CA TYR A 43 0.20 -2.79 -7.36
C TYR A 43 -1.31 -3.03 -7.56
N GLU A 44 -1.70 -3.59 -8.70
CA GLU A 44 -3.11 -3.91 -8.99
C GLU A 44 -3.69 -4.93 -8.01
N LYS A 45 -2.93 -5.97 -7.65
CA LYS A 45 -3.34 -6.95 -6.63
C LYS A 45 -3.58 -6.30 -5.27
N LEU A 46 -2.70 -5.40 -4.83
CA LEU A 46 -2.87 -4.65 -3.59
C LEU A 46 -4.18 -3.86 -3.62
N PHE A 47 -4.45 -3.10 -4.68
CA PHE A 47 -5.67 -2.30 -4.76
C PHE A 47 -6.95 -3.15 -4.89
N ASN A 48 -6.89 -4.29 -5.56
CA ASN A 48 -8.01 -5.24 -5.61
C ASN A 48 -8.32 -5.80 -4.21
N MET A 49 -7.30 -6.16 -3.44
CA MET A 49 -7.46 -6.59 -2.05
C MET A 49 -8.05 -5.46 -1.18
N LEU A 50 -7.54 -4.23 -1.29
CA LEU A 50 -8.04 -3.09 -0.52
C LEU A 50 -9.50 -2.76 -0.85
N ASN A 51 -9.91 -2.86 -2.13
CA ASN A 51 -11.30 -2.70 -2.54
C ASN A 51 -12.22 -3.72 -1.88
N GLU A 52 -11.77 -4.98 -1.79
CA GLU A 52 -12.50 -6.04 -1.11
C GLU A 52 -12.66 -5.75 0.39
N LEU A 53 -11.56 -5.41 1.06
CA LEU A 53 -11.56 -5.09 2.50
C LEU A 53 -12.42 -3.87 2.81
N GLU A 54 -12.37 -2.82 2.00
CA GLU A 54 -13.22 -1.62 2.15
C GLU A 54 -14.70 -1.97 2.03
N ARG A 55 -15.06 -2.86 1.09
CA ARG A 55 -16.45 -3.32 0.94
C ARG A 55 -16.91 -4.09 2.17
N GLN A 56 -16.08 -5.00 2.68
CA GLN A 56 -16.38 -5.75 3.90
C GLN A 56 -16.49 -4.83 5.11
N TYR A 57 -15.58 -3.86 5.25
CA TYR A 57 -15.59 -2.86 6.32
C TYR A 57 -16.89 -2.06 6.35
N LYS A 58 -17.32 -1.51 5.20
CA LYS A 58 -18.58 -0.77 5.10
C LYS A 58 -19.78 -1.61 5.49
N LYS A 59 -19.85 -2.84 4.97
CA LYS A 59 -20.92 -3.78 5.31
C LYS A 59 -20.95 -4.09 6.81
N GLN A 60 -19.81 -4.40 7.41
CA GLN A 60 -19.71 -4.67 8.85
C GLN A 60 -20.13 -3.45 9.68
N LYS A 61 -19.76 -2.22 9.28
CA LYS A 61 -20.22 -0.98 9.93
C LYS A 61 -21.73 -0.81 9.84
N GLU A 62 -22.32 -1.05 8.68
CA GLU A 62 -23.78 -1.01 8.48
C GLU A 62 -24.51 -2.05 9.34
N GLU A 63 -23.90 -3.21 9.55
CA GLU A 63 -24.40 -4.29 10.43
C GLU A 63 -24.12 -4.03 11.93
N GLY A 64 -23.46 -2.93 12.29
CA GLY A 64 -23.23 -2.52 13.68
C GLY A 64 -22.00 -3.15 14.36
N PHE A 65 -21.06 -3.72 13.60
CA PHE A 65 -19.83 -4.27 14.15
C PHE A 65 -18.95 -3.18 14.77
N LEU A 66 -18.23 -3.55 15.83
CA LEU A 66 -17.30 -2.66 16.55
C LEU A 66 -15.85 -3.15 16.48
N ASP A 67 -15.62 -4.44 16.22
CA ASP A 67 -14.29 -5.04 16.08
C ASP A 67 -14.00 -5.39 14.62
N PHE A 68 -12.88 -4.89 14.12
CA PHE A 68 -12.42 -5.05 12.73
C PHE A 68 -11.04 -5.71 12.66
N SER A 69 -10.55 -6.31 13.76
CA SER A 69 -9.24 -6.96 13.84
C SER A 69 -9.08 -8.07 12.80
N SER A 70 -10.17 -8.77 12.47
CA SER A 70 -10.18 -9.80 11.43
C SER A 70 -9.82 -9.25 10.05
N LEU A 71 -10.21 -8.02 9.71
CA LEU A 71 -9.86 -7.38 8.44
C LEU A 71 -8.37 -7.00 8.40
N LEU A 72 -7.80 -6.57 9.53
CA LEU A 72 -6.36 -6.29 9.62
C LEU A 72 -5.52 -7.57 9.49
N VAL A 73 -5.96 -8.67 10.11
CA VAL A 73 -5.31 -9.99 9.96
C VAL A 73 -5.37 -10.45 8.50
N GLN A 74 -6.51 -10.30 7.82
CA GLN A 74 -6.63 -10.60 6.40
C GLN A 74 -5.71 -9.74 5.55
N PHE A 75 -5.67 -8.42 5.81
CA PHE A 75 -4.77 -7.49 5.14
C PHE A 75 -3.31 -7.92 5.24
N ALA A 76 -2.83 -8.23 6.45
CA ALA A 76 -1.45 -8.67 6.66
C ALA A 76 -1.15 -10.03 6.02
N GLY A 77 -2.10 -10.97 6.07
CA GLY A 77 -1.93 -12.33 5.53
C GLY A 77 -1.95 -12.42 4.01
N MET A 78 -2.58 -11.46 3.32
CA MET A 78 -2.66 -11.41 1.86
C MET A 78 -1.59 -10.52 1.22
N LEU A 79 -0.77 -9.84 2.03
CA LEU A 79 0.18 -8.85 1.56
C LEU A 79 1.41 -9.50 0.93
N ASN A 80 1.91 -8.91 -0.16
CA ASN A 80 3.20 -9.30 -0.74
C ASN A 80 4.35 -8.98 0.23
N GLU A 81 5.31 -9.89 0.38
CA GLU A 81 6.46 -9.78 1.31
C GLU A 81 7.30 -8.49 1.15
N ARG A 82 7.20 -7.81 0.00
CA ARG A 82 7.87 -6.52 -0.24
C ARG A 82 7.29 -5.37 0.58
N PHE A 83 6.08 -5.53 1.10
CA PHE A 83 5.41 -4.54 1.95
C PHE A 83 5.46 -4.97 3.41
N GLU A 84 5.82 -4.04 4.28
CA GLU A 84 5.60 -4.18 5.72
C GLU A 84 4.20 -3.64 6.04
N PRO A 85 3.29 -4.44 6.64
CA PRO A 85 1.89 -4.07 6.81
C PRO A 85 1.67 -2.73 7.52
N THR A 86 2.38 -2.48 8.62
CA THR A 86 2.22 -1.28 9.45
C THR A 86 2.59 -0.03 8.67
N THR A 87 3.79 -0.02 8.08
CA THR A 87 4.32 1.06 7.24
C THR A 87 3.40 1.33 6.07
N LEU A 88 2.87 0.29 5.43
CA LEU A 88 1.95 0.43 4.31
C LEU A 88 0.63 1.08 4.73
N VAL A 89 0.05 0.70 5.87
CA VAL A 89 -1.19 1.32 6.40
C VAL A 89 -1.01 2.82 6.60
N TYR A 90 0.08 3.24 7.28
CA TYR A 90 0.37 4.66 7.49
C TYR A 90 0.62 5.40 6.17
N ALA A 91 1.33 4.77 5.23
CA ALA A 91 1.64 5.35 3.93
C ALA A 91 0.38 5.57 3.09
N LEU A 92 -0.50 4.56 3.01
CA LEU A 92 -1.79 4.63 2.31
C LEU A 92 -2.68 5.70 2.94
N LYS A 93 -2.77 5.74 4.28
CA LYS A 93 -3.54 6.76 5.00
C LYS A 93 -3.08 8.17 4.66
N LYS A 94 -1.76 8.40 4.65
CA LYS A 94 -1.18 9.72 4.39
C LYS A 94 -1.47 10.23 2.98
N GLU A 95 -1.53 9.33 2.00
CA GLU A 95 -1.91 9.66 0.61
C GLU A 95 -3.43 9.64 0.35
N GLY A 96 -4.25 9.37 1.38
CA GLY A 96 -5.71 9.44 1.28
C GLY A 96 -6.37 8.20 0.67
N TYR A 97 -5.67 7.08 0.56
CA TYR A 97 -6.26 5.82 0.11
C TYR A 97 -7.07 5.16 1.23
N TYR A 98 -8.32 4.80 0.94
CA TYR A 98 -9.25 4.12 1.86
C TYR A 98 -9.22 4.69 3.29
N PRO A 99 -9.43 6.02 3.47
CA PRO A 99 -9.06 6.73 4.68
C PRO A 99 -9.77 6.22 5.93
N SER A 100 -11.01 5.74 5.82
CA SER A 100 -11.77 5.20 6.95
C SER A 100 -11.23 3.85 7.40
N LEU A 101 -11.02 2.92 6.46
CA LEU A 101 -10.42 1.61 6.74
C LEU A 101 -9.01 1.74 7.31
N MET A 102 -8.15 2.56 6.69
CA MET A 102 -6.79 2.76 7.19
C MET A 102 -6.79 3.38 8.59
N SER A 103 -7.73 4.30 8.89
CA SER A 103 -7.89 4.83 10.25
C SER A 103 -8.32 3.76 11.25
N GLU A 104 -9.17 2.82 10.87
CA GLU A 104 -9.54 1.69 11.72
C GLU A 104 -8.34 0.79 11.98
N PHE A 105 -7.56 0.46 10.95
CA PHE A 105 -6.34 -0.34 11.09
C PHE A 105 -5.32 0.31 12.01
N ILE A 106 -5.10 1.62 11.90
CA ILE A 106 -4.20 2.35 12.80
C ILE A 106 -4.66 2.22 14.24
N LYS A 107 -5.96 2.40 14.53
CA LYS A 107 -6.50 2.25 15.90
C LYS A 107 -6.22 0.87 16.49
N ILE A 108 -6.34 -0.18 15.68
CA ILE A 108 -6.09 -1.57 16.10
C ILE A 108 -4.59 -1.83 16.30
N LEU A 109 -3.72 -1.21 15.49
CA LEU A 109 -2.26 -1.34 15.63
C LEU A 109 -1.71 -0.61 16.86
N GLU A 110 -2.41 0.43 17.32
CA GLU A 110 -2.03 1.27 18.47
C GLU A 110 -2.75 0.87 19.78
N SER A 111 -3.67 -0.10 19.75
CA SER A 111 -4.42 -0.59 20.92
C SER A 111 -3.65 -1.63 21.73
#